data_AF-A0A8B6H1G6-F1
#
_entry.id   AF-A0A8B6H1G6-F1
#
_cell.length_a   1.000
_cell.length_b   1.000
_cell.length_c   1.000
_cell.angle_alpha   90.00
_cell.angle_beta   90.00
_cell.angle_gamma   90.00
#
_symmetry.space_group_name_H-M   'P 1'
#
loop_
_entity.id
_entity.type
_entity.pdbx_description
1 polymer ?
#
loop_
_entity_poly.entity_id
_entity_poly.type
_entity_poly.pdbx_seq_one_letter_code
_entity_poly.pdbx_strand_id
1 'polypeptide(L)'
;MAPITPIPLAAPIITQTVILPQNIRYGDTVTIQCLVTGNPKPTIDFLIWGRRLGANVHVDPTKHLLTISNFLPYDDGVYRCYAANLLGDVQKEFHLQGHT
;
A
#
# COMPACT_ATOMS: atom_id res chain seq x y z
N MET A 1 -28.83 -4.68 -30.05
CA MET A 1 -28.38 -5.17 -28.72
C MET A 1 -26.94 -5.61 -28.87
N ALA A 2 -25.98 -4.98 -28.17
CA ALA A 2 -24.59 -5.43 -28.19
C ALA A 2 -24.44 -6.62 -27.22
N PRO A 3 -23.68 -7.68 -27.58
CA PRO A 3 -23.43 -8.77 -26.65
C PRO A 3 -22.65 -8.24 -25.44
N ILE A 4 -23.17 -8.48 -24.24
CA ILE A 4 -22.42 -8.24 -23.00
C ILE A 4 -21.30 -9.29 -22.92
N THR A 5 -20.06 -8.87 -23.10
CA THR A 5 -18.92 -9.75 -22.81
C THR A 5 -18.76 -9.87 -21.30
N PRO A 6 -18.69 -11.08 -20.73
CA PRO A 6 -18.42 -11.24 -19.30
C PRO A 6 -17.03 -10.69 -18.99
N ILE A 7 -16.93 -9.86 -17.96
CA ILE A 7 -15.64 -9.30 -17.52
C ILE A 7 -14.78 -10.46 -16.96
N PRO A 8 -13.56 -10.68 -17.46
CA PRO A 8 -12.74 -11.81 -17.01
C PRO A 8 -12.28 -11.60 -15.57
N LEU A 9 -12.44 -12.63 -14.74
CA LEU A 9 -11.95 -12.62 -13.36
C LEU A 9 -10.43 -12.81 -13.35
N ALA A 10 -9.74 -12.12 -12.45
CA ALA A 10 -8.29 -12.16 -12.31
C ALA A 10 -7.88 -11.99 -10.84
N ALA A 11 -6.89 -12.77 -10.40
CA ALA A 11 -6.26 -12.60 -9.09
C ALA A 11 -5.54 -11.23 -8.99
N PRO A 12 -5.30 -10.72 -7.77
CA PRO A 12 -4.69 -9.41 -7.58
C PRO A 12 -3.22 -9.38 -8.01
N ILE A 13 -2.79 -8.30 -8.63
CA ILE A 13 -1.40 -8.08 -9.03
C ILE A 13 -0.98 -6.67 -8.62
N ILE A 14 0.09 -6.55 -7.83
CA ILE A 14 0.73 -5.26 -7.54
C ILE A 14 1.59 -4.89 -8.74
N THR A 15 1.16 -3.87 -9.49
CA THR A 15 1.86 -3.41 -10.71
C THR A 15 2.94 -2.40 -10.39
N GLN A 16 2.71 -1.56 -9.38
CA GLN A 16 3.65 -0.51 -9.00
C GLN A 16 3.48 -0.15 -7.53
N THR A 17 4.60 0.23 -6.93
CA THR A 17 4.63 0.83 -5.60
C THR A 17 5.41 2.14 -5.64
N VAL A 18 4.77 3.19 -5.16
CA VAL A 18 5.28 4.55 -5.18
C VAL A 18 5.49 5.00 -3.74
N ILE A 19 6.70 5.49 -3.44
CA ILE A 19 7.08 6.01 -2.12
C ILE A 19 7.58 7.43 -2.33
N LEU A 20 6.99 8.38 -1.61
CA LEU A 20 7.31 9.80 -1.73
C LEU A 20 7.46 10.45 -0.35
N PRO A 21 8.58 11.16 -0.07
CA PRO A 21 9.80 11.22 -0.89
C PRO A 21 10.56 9.89 -0.90
N GLN A 22 11.39 9.64 -1.93
CA GLN A 22 12.27 8.47 -1.95
C GLN A 22 13.43 8.57 -0.95
N ASN A 23 13.87 9.79 -0.67
CA ASN A 23 14.90 10.07 0.32
C ASN A 23 14.25 10.71 1.55
N ILE A 24 13.91 9.88 2.54
CA ILE A 24 13.07 10.26 3.66
C ILE A 24 13.91 10.92 4.74
N ARG A 25 13.57 12.14 5.14
CA ARG A 25 14.13 12.79 6.32
C ARG A 25 13.22 12.64 7.51
N TYR A 26 13.78 12.61 8.70
CA TYR A 26 12.96 12.69 9.90
C TYR A 26 12.19 14.02 9.94
N GLY A 27 10.90 13.95 10.22
CA GLY A 27 9.95 15.06 10.11
C GLY A 27 9.20 15.15 8.78
N ASP A 28 9.60 14.40 7.76
CA ASP A 28 8.91 14.41 6.46
C ASP A 28 7.51 13.78 6.56
N THR A 29 6.66 14.13 5.60
CA THR A 29 5.43 13.37 5.35
C THR A 29 5.69 12.35 4.26
N VAL A 30 5.66 11.07 4.62
CA VAL A 30 5.92 9.96 3.70
C VAL A 30 4.60 9.39 3.22
N THR A 31 4.47 9.20 1.90
CA THR A 31 3.31 8.61 1.28
C THR A 31 3.71 7.34 0.52
N ILE A 32 2.97 6.26 0.76
CA ILE A 32 3.14 4.97 0.12
C ILE A 32 1.87 4.67 -0.67
N GLN A 33 2.00 4.39 -1.96
CA GLN A 33 0.89 3.98 -2.81
C GLN A 33 1.16 2.64 -3.46
N CYS A 34 0.19 1.73 -3.42
CA CYS A 34 0.22 0.49 -4.17
C CYS A 34 -0.81 0.49 -5.29
N LEU A 35 -0.32 0.45 -6.53
CA LEU A 35 -1.19 0.23 -7.68
C LEU A 35 -1.41 -1.27 -7.82
N VAL A 36 -2.68 -1.66 -7.70
CA VAL A 36 -3.10 -3.05 -7.75
C VAL A 36 -4.20 -3.20 -8.79
N THR A 37 -4.06 -4.23 -9.63
CA THR A 37 -5.09 -4.67 -10.57
C THR A 37 -5.68 -5.99 -10.09
N GLY A 38 -6.90 -6.31 -10.50
CA GLY A 38 -7.59 -7.55 -10.14
C GLY A 38 -9.09 -7.42 -10.39
N ASN A 39 -9.75 -8.56 -10.64
CA ASN A 39 -11.19 -8.61 -10.82
C ASN A 39 -11.78 -9.85 -10.12
N PRO A 40 -12.63 -9.70 -9.09
CA PRO A 40 -13.18 -8.43 -8.55
C PRO A 40 -12.12 -7.52 -7.94
N LYS A 41 -12.47 -6.23 -7.77
CA LYS A 41 -11.56 -5.22 -7.22
C LYS A 41 -10.99 -5.71 -5.89
N PRO A 42 -9.66 -5.80 -5.74
CA PRO A 42 -9.05 -6.32 -4.53
C PRO A 42 -9.22 -5.35 -3.36
N THR A 43 -9.33 -5.92 -2.15
CA THR A 43 -9.18 -5.18 -0.89
C THR A 43 -7.71 -4.98 -0.61
N ILE A 44 -7.35 -3.82 -0.06
CA ILE A 44 -5.96 -3.49 0.27
C ILE A 44 -5.83 -3.24 1.75
N ASP A 45 -4.84 -3.91 2.34
CA ASP A 45 -4.41 -3.74 3.71
C ASP A 45 -2.92 -3.38 3.75
N PHE A 46 -2.57 -2.45 4.63
CA PHE A 46 -1.18 -2.12 4.92
C PHE A 46 -0.80 -2.68 6.28
N LEU A 47 0.31 -3.42 6.34
CA LEU A 47 0.87 -3.94 7.59
C LEU A 47 2.21 -3.27 7.87
N ILE A 48 2.39 -2.80 9.11
CA ILE A 48 3.68 -2.35 9.65
C ILE A 48 4.10 -3.36 10.70
N TRP A 49 5.09 -4.21 10.41
CA TRP A 49 5.81 -5.08 11.36
C TRP A 49 5.02 -5.68 12.55
N GLY A 50 3.75 -6.05 12.34
CA GLY A 50 2.88 -6.56 13.41
C GLY A 50 2.57 -5.55 14.54
N ARG A 51 2.84 -4.26 14.36
CA ARG A 51 2.51 -3.17 15.30
C ARG A 51 1.29 -2.39 14.81
N ARG A 52 0.47 -1.91 15.76
CA ARG A 52 -0.63 -1.00 15.42
C ARG A 52 -0.04 0.28 14.82
N LEU A 53 -0.67 0.74 13.75
CA LEU A 53 -0.34 2.01 13.08
C LEU A 53 -0.29 3.14 14.14
N GLY A 54 0.79 3.93 14.13
CA GLY A 54 0.91 5.09 15.00
C GLY A 54 -0.18 6.11 14.71
N ALA A 55 -0.47 7.02 15.66
CA ALA A 55 -1.47 8.08 15.47
C ALA A 55 -1.14 9.02 14.30
N ASN A 56 0.11 9.01 13.84
CA ASN A 56 0.62 9.76 12.70
C ASN A 56 0.38 9.07 11.35
N VAL A 57 -0.18 7.86 11.33
CA VAL A 57 -0.44 7.10 10.11
C VAL A 57 -1.91 7.19 9.72
N HIS A 58 -2.16 7.58 8.48
CA HIS A 58 -3.47 7.60 7.85
C HIS A 58 -3.51 6.63 6.66
N VAL A 59 -4.57 5.85 6.55
CA VAL A 59 -4.78 4.92 5.43
C VAL A 59 -6.02 5.32 4.66
N ASP A 60 -5.86 5.56 3.36
CA ASP A 60 -6.95 5.68 2.41
C ASP A 60 -7.05 4.38 1.60
N PRO A 61 -7.93 3.44 2.01
CA PRO A 61 -8.10 2.16 1.32
C PRO A 61 -8.74 2.32 -0.06
N THR A 62 -9.35 3.46 -0.39
CA THR A 62 -9.97 3.67 -1.69
C THR A 62 -8.94 4.04 -2.76
N LYS A 63 -7.91 4.78 -2.37
CA LYS A 63 -6.79 5.20 -3.22
C LYS A 63 -5.54 4.33 -3.09
N HIS A 64 -5.62 3.30 -2.24
CA HIS A 64 -4.51 2.40 -1.94
C HIS A 64 -3.29 3.17 -1.43
N LEU A 65 -3.53 4.10 -0.50
CA LEU A 65 -2.57 5.09 -0.04
C LEU A 65 -2.39 5.00 1.47
N LEU A 66 -1.15 4.99 1.94
CA LEU A 66 -0.78 5.16 3.33
C LEU A 66 0.06 6.42 3.46
N THR A 67 -0.29 7.30 4.39
CA THR A 67 0.44 8.53 4.68
C THR A 67 0.93 8.48 6.12
N ILE A 68 2.23 8.72 6.31
CA ILE A 68 2.89 8.86 7.60
C ILE A 68 3.29 10.32 7.74
N SER A 69 2.60 11.04 8.60
CA SER A 69 2.95 12.42 8.92
C SER A 69 4.10 12.45 9.92
N ASN A 70 5.02 13.41 9.77
CA ASN A 70 6.13 13.60 10.71
C ASN A 70 6.88 12.28 11.00
N PHE A 71 7.55 11.75 9.97
CA PHE A 71 8.25 10.47 10.01
C PHE A 71 9.37 10.49 11.06
N LEU A 72 9.34 9.56 12.01
CA LEU A 72 10.24 9.55 13.17
C LEU A 72 11.11 8.27 13.19
N PRO A 73 12.20 8.23 13.99
CA PRO A 73 13.06 7.05 14.05
C PRO A 73 12.36 5.74 14.44
N TYR A 74 11.21 5.81 15.10
CA TYR A 74 10.40 4.62 15.41
C TYR A 74 9.51 4.16 14.26
N ASP A 75 9.32 5.00 13.24
CA ASP A 75 8.63 4.66 11.98
C ASP A 75 9.58 3.94 11.01
N ASP A 76 10.89 3.93 11.27
CA ASP A 76 11.85 3.17 10.48
C ASP A 76 11.44 1.70 10.45
N GLY A 77 11.27 1.18 9.24
CA GLY A 77 11.00 -0.23 9.12
C GLY A 77 10.45 -0.85 7.85
N VAL A 78 10.05 -2.11 7.96
CA VAL A 78 9.46 -2.87 6.85
C VAL A 78 7.95 -2.68 6.82
N TYR A 79 7.51 -2.07 5.74
CA TYR A 79 6.12 -1.84 5.39
C TYR A 79 5.71 -2.86 4.34
N ARG A 80 4.53 -3.43 4.52
CA ARG A 80 3.98 -4.41 3.58
C ARG A 80 2.63 -3.96 3.07
N CYS A 81 2.49 -4.04 1.76
CA CYS A 81 1.26 -3.84 1.05
C CYS A 81 0.66 -5.19 0.68
N TYR A 82 -0.53 -5.48 1.18
CA TYR A 82 -1.25 -6.72 0.94
C TYR A 82 -2.52 -6.42 0.15
N ALA A 83 -2.78 -7.20 -0.89
CA ALA A 83 -3.99 -7.08 -1.68
C ALA A 83 -4.62 -8.45 -1.95
N ALA A 84 -5.93 -8.56 -1.76
CA ALA A 84 -6.65 -9.82 -1.87
C ALA A 84 -7.99 -9.68 -2.59
N ASN A 85 -8.38 -10.72 -3.32
CA ASN A 85 -9.74 -10.92 -3.79
C ASN A 85 -10.09 -12.42 -3.71
N LEU A 86 -11.28 -12.81 -4.21
CA LEU A 86 -11.73 -14.19 -4.13
C LEU A 86 -10.88 -15.20 -4.91
N LEU A 87 -10.02 -14.74 -5.84
CA LEU A 87 -9.14 -15.60 -6.63
C LEU A 87 -7.72 -15.71 -6.07
N GLY A 88 -7.37 -14.93 -5.05
CA GLY A 88 -6.09 -15.04 -4.37
C GLY A 88 -5.62 -13.72 -3.75
N ASP A 89 -4.36 -13.72 -3.37
CA ASP A 89 -3.71 -12.63 -2.68
C ASP A 89 -2.28 -12.39 -3.20
N VAL A 90 -1.79 -11.18 -2.97
CA VAL A 90 -0.42 -10.77 -3.30
C VAL A 90 0.08 -9.79 -2.25
N GLN A 91 1.39 -9.80 -2.01
CA GLN A 91 2.02 -8.87 -1.09
C GLN A 91 3.36 -8.36 -1.61
N LYS A 92 3.72 -7.15 -1.22
CA LYS A 92 5.02 -6.56 -1.51
C LYS A 92 5.54 -5.80 -0.28
N GLU A 93 6.82 -6.00 0.02
CA GLU A 93 7.51 -5.40 1.16
C GLU A 93 8.48 -4.30 0.72
N PHE A 94 8.63 -3.28 1.57
CA PHE A 94 9.53 -2.14 1.38
C PHE A 94 10.14 -1.74 2.70
N HIS A 95 11.40 -1.31 2.66
CA HIS A 95 12.09 -0.77 3.83
C HIS A 95 12.07 0.75 3.76
N LEU A 96 11.47 1.41 4.75
CA LEU A 96 11.56 2.84 4.96
C LEU A 96 12.62 3.13 6.00
N GLN A 97 13.54 4.04 5.68
CA GLN A 97 14.55 4.50 6.61
C GLN A 97 14.72 6.00 6.46
N GLY A 98 14.55 6.71 7.57
CA GLY A 98 14.81 8.13 7.68
C GLY A 98 16.30 8.43 7.85
N HIS A 99 16.69 9.64 7.47
CA HIS A 99 17.98 10.22 7.82
C HIS A 99 17.79 11.66 8.33
N THR A 100 18.82 12.19 8.95
CA THR A 100 18.91 13.59 9.40
C THR A 100 19.37 14.51 8.27
#